data_AF-A0A843DXF5-F1
#
_entry.id   AF-A0A843DXF5-F1
#
_cell.length_a   1.000
_cell.length_b   1.000
_cell.length_c   1.000
_cell.angle_alpha   90.00
_cell.angle_beta   90.00
_cell.angle_gamma   90.00
#
_symmetry.space_group_name_H-M   'P 1'
#
loop_
_entity.id
_entity.type
_entity.pdbx_description
1 polymer ?
#
loop_
_entity_poly.entity_id
_entity_poly.type
_entity_poly.pdbx_seq_one_letter_code
_entity_poly.pdbx_strand_id
1 'polypeptide(L)' 'MYSDNKIWIASSDKRVYLYPEMANRHGLITGASGTGKTVTLRVLAESFSDAGVPVFFADMKGDVGG' A
#
# COMPACT_ATOMS: atom_id res chain seq x y z
N MET A 1 7.92 -1.74 -5.87
CA MET A 1 7.65 -0.27 -5.77
C MET A 1 8.55 0.46 -4.78
N TYR A 2 9.40 -0.27 -4.07
CA TYR A 2 10.36 0.23 -3.11
C TYR A 2 11.69 0.62 -3.78
N SER A 3 12.22 1.80 -3.49
CA SER A 3 13.51 2.30 -4.00
C SER A 3 14.01 3.43 -3.11
N ASP A 4 15.32 3.54 -2.89
CA ASP A 4 15.95 4.58 -2.07
C ASP A 4 15.30 4.75 -0.68
N ASN A 5 14.99 3.62 -0.02
CA ASN A 5 14.27 3.56 1.26
C ASN A 5 12.89 4.25 1.28
N LYS A 6 12.22 4.32 0.11
CA LYS A 6 10.90 4.92 -0.06
C LYS A 6 10.00 4.00 -0.89
N ILE A 7 8.71 3.99 -0.56
CA ILE A 7 7.68 3.29 -1.34
C ILE A 7 6.97 4.32 -2.21
N TRP A 8 6.98 4.15 -3.52
CA TRP A 8 6.19 4.98 -4.41
C TRP A 8 4.71 4.60 -4.32
N ILE A 9 3.84 5.56 -3.97
CA ILE A 9 2.41 5.29 -3.71
C ILE A 9 1.45 6.01 -4.67
N ALA A 10 1.87 7.10 -5.30
CA ALA A 10 1.03 7.84 -6.25
C ALA A 10 1.87 8.66 -7.24
N SER A 11 1.27 8.95 -8.39
CA SER A 11 1.84 9.86 -9.39
C SER A 11 1.00 11.13 -9.44
N SER A 12 1.66 12.28 -9.37
CA SER A 12 1.11 13.61 -9.66
C SER A 12 2.16 14.35 -10.52
N ASP A 13 2.27 15.67 -10.42
CA ASP A 13 3.35 16.45 -11.06
C ASP A 13 4.74 15.94 -10.66
N LYS A 14 4.83 15.33 -9.47
CA LYS A 14 5.99 14.58 -8.97
C LYS A 14 5.51 13.23 -8.43
N ARG A 15 6.44 12.27 -8.34
CA ARG A 15 6.19 11.01 -7.63
C ARG A 15 5.97 11.29 -6.14
N VAL A 16 4.93 10.69 -5.58
CA VAL A 16 4.59 10.77 -4.16
C VAL A 16 5.01 9.47 -3.48
N TYR A 17 5.71 9.61 -2.36
CA TYR A 17 6.31 8.49 -1.66
C TYR A 17 5.84 8.39 -0.21
N LEU A 18 5.72 7.15 0.27
CA LEU A 18 5.63 6.81 1.68
C LEU A 18 7.01 6.36 2.18
N TYR A 19 7.43 6.88 3.32
CA TYR A 19 8.64 6.43 4.01
C TYR A 19 8.27 5.25 4.92
N PRO A 20 8.85 4.05 4.76
CA PRO A 20 8.48 2.87 5.57
C PRO A 20 8.62 3.09 7.08
N GLU A 21 9.64 3.83 7.51
CA GLU A 21 9.84 4.21 8.92
C GLU A 21 8.68 5.04 9.51
N MET A 22 7.91 5.73 8.66
CA MET A 22 6.75 6.52 9.05
C MET A 22 5.44 5.73 9.00
N ALA A 23 5.46 4.49 8.48
CA ALA A 23 4.30 3.62 8.34
C ALA A 23 3.87 2.92 9.65
N ASN A 24 4.61 3.13 10.73
CA ASN A 24 4.19 2.76 12.09
C ASN A 24 3.04 3.64 12.63
N ARG A 25 2.69 4.71 11.90
CA ARG A 25 1.47 5.49 12.15
C ARG A 25 0.32 4.88 11.36
N HIS A 26 -0.80 4.61 12.03
CA HIS A 26 -2.00 4.07 11.40
C HIS A 26 -2.41 4.90 10.17
N GLY A 27 -2.61 4.22 9.04
CA GLY A 27 -3.15 4.80 7.81
C GLY A 27 -4.62 4.45 7.62
N LEU A 28 -5.35 5.30 6.90
CA LEU A 28 -6.74 5.05 6.50
C LEU A 28 -6.86 5.13 4.98
N ILE A 29 -7.32 4.04 4.37
CA ILE A 29 -7.70 4.02 2.94
C ILE A 29 -9.22 3.95 2.87
N THR A 30 -9.81 5.04 2.38
CA THR A 30 -11.26 5.20 2.24
C THR A 30 -11.63 5.63 0.83
N GLY A 31 -12.91 5.48 0.47
CA GLY A 31 -13.43 5.72 -0.88
C GLY A 31 -14.72 4.95 -1.16
N ALA A 32 -15.39 5.25 -2.27
CA ALA A 32 -16.61 4.56 -2.68
C ALA A 32 -16.32 3.14 -3.25
N SER A 33 -17.35 2.36 -3.52
CA SER A 33 -17.18 1.08 -4.23
C SER A 33 -16.62 1.33 -5.63
N GLY A 34 -15.67 0.50 -6.07
CA GLY A 34 -15.03 0.65 -7.38
C GLY A 34 -13.89 1.68 -7.45
N THR A 35 -13.57 2.40 -6.37
CA THR A 35 -12.49 3.42 -6.38
C THR A 35 -11.11 2.85 -6.06
N GLY A 36 -10.90 1.54 -6.22
CA GLY A 36 -9.59 0.92 -6.10
C GLY A 36 -9.06 0.66 -4.69
N LYS A 37 -9.85 0.84 -3.62
CA LYS A 37 -9.41 0.60 -2.21
C LYS A 37 -8.66 -0.72 -2.01
N THR A 38 -9.24 -1.82 -2.49
CA THR A 38 -8.67 -3.18 -2.38
C THR A 38 -7.34 -3.29 -3.12
N VAL A 39 -7.27 -2.76 -4.35
CA VAL A 39 -6.06 -2.76 -5.16
C VAL A 39 -4.97 -1.91 -4.51
N THR A 40 -5.32 -0.72 -3.99
CA THR A 40 -4.38 0.15 -3.27
C THR A 40 -3.79 -0.55 -2.03
N LEU A 41 -4.63 -1.22 -1.24
CA LEU A 41 -4.18 -1.97 -0.07
C LEU A 41 -3.24 -3.13 -0.46
N ARG A 42 -3.58 -3.89 -1.50
CA ARG A 42 -2.73 -4.98 -2.02
C ARG A 42 -1.37 -4.47 -2.49
N VAL A 43 -1.37 -3.42 -3.31
CA VAL A 43 -0.14 -2.81 -3.84
C VAL A 43 0.76 -2.30 -2.71
N LEU A 44 0.18 -1.71 -1.66
CA LEU A 44 0.94 -1.31 -0.48
C LEU A 44 1.52 -2.51 0.25
N ALA A 45 0.75 -3.58 0.45
CA ALA A 45 1.22 -4.81 1.07
C ALA A 45 2.39 -5.44 0.29
N GLU A 46 2.28 -5.55 -1.03
CA GLU A 46 3.35 -6.02 -1.92
C GLU A 46 4.59 -5.12 -1.79
N SER A 47 4.41 -3.80 -1.75
CA SER A 47 5.51 -2.84 -1.60
C SER A 47 6.23 -2.91 -0.25
N PHE A 48 5.52 -3.21 0.83
CA PHE A 48 6.13 -3.47 2.14
C PHE A 48 6.85 -4.81 2.16
N SER A 49 6.28 -5.84 1.53
CA SER A 49 6.95 -7.13 1.34
C SER A 49 8.24 -6.99 0.53
N ASP A 50 8.25 -6.20 -0.55
CA ASP A 50 9.45 -5.86 -1.34
C ASP A 50 10.53 -5.21 -0.46
N ALA A 51 10.13 -4.44 0.56
CA ALA A 51 11.02 -3.81 1.52
C ALA A 51 11.49 -4.76 2.65
N GLY A 52 11.13 -6.05 2.58
CA GLY A 52 11.46 -7.07 3.58
C GLY A 52 10.61 -7.00 4.85
N VAL A 53 9.52 -6.23 4.85
CA VAL A 53 8.61 -6.11 6.00
C VAL A 53 7.57 -7.23 5.94
N PRO A 54 7.43 -8.07 6.99
CA PRO A 54 6.35 -9.03 7.06
C PRO A 54 4.99 -8.33 7.07
N VAL A 55 4.09 -8.72 6.15
CA VAL A 55 2.76 -8.12 6.03
C VAL A 55 1.69 -9.14 6.37
N PHE A 56 0.77 -8.75 7.24
CA PHE A 56 -0.49 -9.46 7.47
C PHE A 56 -1.62 -8.71 6.76
N PHE A 57 -2.39 -9.42 5.95
CA PHE A 57 -3.47 -8.84 5.16
C PHE A 57 -4.81 -9.48 5.51
N ALA A 58 -5.69 -8.73 6.17
CA ALA A 58 -7.05 -9.18 6.46
C ALA A 58 -7.97 -8.79 5.30
N ASP A 59 -8.38 -9.77 4.51
CA ASP A 59 -9.32 -9.58 3.41
C ASP A 59 -10.72 -10.07 3.81
N MET A 60 -11.62 -9.12 4.06
CA MET A 60 -13.00 -9.43 4.45
C MET A 60 -13.88 -9.84 3.26
N LYS A 61 -13.53 -9.45 2.03
CA LYS A 61 -14.34 -9.76 0.83
C LYS A 61 -13.84 -11.00 0.10
N GLY A 62 -12.59 -11.38 0.31
CA GLY A 62 -11.96 -12.52 -0.36
C GLY A 62 -11.49 -12.20 -1.79
N ASP A 63 -11.42 -10.91 -2.15
CA ASP A 63 -11.06 -10.44 -3.48
C ASP A 63 -9.53 -10.41 -3.73
N VAL A 64 -8.69 -10.69 -2.72
CA VAL A 64 -7.23 -10.54 -2.76
C VAL A 64 -6.48 -11.87 -2.86
N GLY A 65 -7.11 -12.99 -2.50
CA GLY A 65 -6.50 -14.32 -2.49
C GLY A 65 -6.55 -15.10 -3.82
N GLY A 66 -7.10 -14.50 -4.88
CA GLY A 66 -7.21 -15.10 -6.22
C GLY A 66 -6.12 -14.67 -7.18
#